data_AF-A0A4P6UXR2-F1
#
_entry.id   AF-A0A4P6UXR2-F1
#
_cell.length_a   1.000
_cell.length_b   1.000
_cell.length_c   1.000
_cell.angle_alpha   90.00
_cell.angle_beta   90.00
_cell.angle_gamma   90.00
#
_symmetry.space_group_name_H-M   'P 1'
#
loop_
_entity.id
_entity.type
_entity.pdbx_description
1 polymer ?
#
loop_
_entity_poly.entity_id
_entity_poly.type
_entity_poly.pdbx_seq_one_letter_code
_entity_poly.pdbx_strand_id
1 'polypeptide(L)' 'MLDGDSDANIAHYALHKLKLLPSQYLALDRYEKAFIIASIQVKIEAEKEARKEAERKSKGGKGKRRKRR' A
#
# COMPACT_ATOMS: atom_id res chain seq x y z
N MET A 1 15.84 -7.71 -9.31
CA MET A 1 16.01 -8.07 -7.90
C MET A 1 15.53 -6.88 -7.09
N LEU A 2 14.31 -6.96 -6.56
CA LEU A 2 13.60 -5.89 -5.85
C LEU A 2 13.23 -6.38 -4.43
N ASP A 3 14.10 -7.24 -3.88
CA ASP A 3 13.76 -8.24 -2.87
C ASP A 3 14.16 -7.86 -1.43
N GLY A 4 14.88 -6.75 -1.22
CA GLY A 4 15.33 -6.35 0.12
C GLY A 4 14.32 -5.50 0.90
N ASP A 5 13.85 -4.41 0.29
CA ASP A 5 13.00 -3.43 0.98
C ASP A 5 11.49 -3.68 0.80
N SER A 6 11.10 -4.45 -0.20
CA SER A 6 9.69 -4.69 -0.52
C SER A 6 9.04 -5.71 0.43
N ASP A 7 9.76 -6.78 0.78
CA ASP A 7 9.20 -7.91 1.50
C ASP A 7 8.96 -7.59 2.99
N ALA A 8 9.85 -6.80 3.61
CA ALA A 8 9.67 -6.32 4.98
C ALA A 8 8.46 -5.37 5.11
N ASN A 9 8.23 -4.51 4.10
CA ASN A 9 7.07 -3.62 4.06
C ASN A 9 5.77 -4.40 3.83
N ILE A 10 5.81 -5.42 2.98
CA ILE A 10 4.68 -6.32 2.72
C ILE A 10 4.35 -7.13 3.99
N ALA A 11 5.35 -7.67 4.68
CA ALA A 11 5.18 -8.39 5.94
C ALA A 11 4.61 -7.47 7.05
N HIS A 12 5.09 -6.22 7.13
CA HIS A 12 4.56 -5.23 8.07
C HIS A 12 3.09 -4.88 7.76
N TYR A 13 2.73 -4.72 6.48
CA TYR A 13 1.36 -4.46 6.06
C TYR A 13 0.43 -5.66 6.32
N ALA A 14 0.92 -6.87 6.10
CA ALA A 14 0.19 -8.09 6.41
C ALA A 14 -0.08 -8.23 7.92
N LEU A 15 0.92 -7.96 8.76
CA LEU A 15 0.77 -7.97 10.21
C LEU A 15 -0.25 -6.92 10.68
N HIS A 16 -0.13 -5.68 10.18
CA HIS A 16 -0.92 -4.54 10.66
C HIS A 16 -2.36 -4.51 10.11
N LYS A 17 -2.57 -4.85 8.83
CA LYS A 17 -3.90 -4.80 8.18
C LYS A 17 -4.60 -6.14 8.07
N LEU A 18 -3.87 -7.25 7.86
CA LEU A 18 -4.48 -8.59 7.76
C LEU A 18 -4.52 -9.31 9.12
N LYS A 19 -3.92 -8.73 10.17
CA LYS A 19 -3.76 -9.35 11.51
C LYS A 19 -3.18 -10.76 11.44
N LEU A 20 -2.38 -11.02 10.41
CA LEU A 20 -1.82 -12.35 10.15
C LEU A 20 -0.51 -12.46 10.91
N LEU A 21 -0.45 -13.41 11.86
CA LEU A 21 0.75 -13.64 12.66
C LEU A 21 1.89 -14.13 11.75
N PRO A 22 3.15 -13.73 11.95
CA PRO A 22 4.26 -14.16 11.10
C PRO A 22 4.40 -15.68 11.07
N SER A 23 4.10 -16.35 12.19
CA SER A 23 4.07 -17.82 12.28
C SER A 23 2.99 -18.45 11.40
N GLN A 24 1.80 -17.82 11.30
CA GLN A 24 0.75 -18.28 10.38
C GLN A 24 1.15 -18.05 8.94
N TYR A 25 1.75 -16.90 8.61
CA TYR A 25 2.24 -16.63 7.26
C TYR A 25 3.30 -17.64 6.84
N LEU A 26 4.26 -17.95 7.72
CA LEU A 26 5.31 -18.92 7.43
C LEU A 26 4.77 -20.35 7.25
N ALA A 27 3.65 -20.69 7.90
CA ALA A 27 2.97 -21.97 7.76
C ALA A 27 2.15 -22.10 6.46
N LEU A 28 1.84 -21.00 5.77
CA LEU A 28 1.09 -21.03 4.50
C LEU A 28 1.87 -21.70 3.37
N ASP A 29 1.15 -22.27 2.42
CA ASP A 29 1.74 -22.84 1.23
C ASP A 29 2.34 -21.75 0.31
N ARG A 30 3.28 -22.14 -0.56
CA ARG A 30 3.95 -21.19 -1.48
C ARG A 30 2.95 -20.46 -2.37
N TYR A 31 1.88 -21.12 -2.82
CA TYR A 31 0.88 -20.48 -3.66
C TYR A 31 0.08 -19.41 -2.90
N GLU A 32 -0.29 -19.70 -1.64
CA GLU A 32 -1.03 -18.76 -0.79
C GLU A 32 -0.18 -17.55 -0.43
N LYS A 33 1.11 -17.76 -0.12
CA LYS A 33 2.07 -16.67 0.10
C LYS A 33 2.16 -15.77 -1.12
N ALA A 34 2.29 -16.34 -2.31
CA ALA A 34 2.35 -15.58 -3.56
C ALA A 34 1.06 -14.76 -3.80
N PHE A 35 -0.11 -15.32 -3.50
CA PHE A 35 -1.39 -14.62 -3.63
C PHE A 35 -1.49 -13.43 -2.67
N ILE A 36 -1.07 -13.60 -1.41
CA ILE A 36 -1.04 -12.53 -0.42
C ILE A 36 -0.11 -11.41 -0.87
N ILE A 37 1.11 -11.75 -1.31
CA ILE A 37 2.08 -10.78 -1.84
C ILE A 37 1.48 -10.00 -3.01
N ALA A 38 0.89 -10.69 -3.99
CA ALA A 38 0.28 -10.05 -5.15
C ALA A 38 -0.88 -9.11 -4.76
N SER A 39 -1.74 -9.56 -3.85
CA SER A 39 -2.87 -8.75 -3.34
C SER A 39 -2.40 -7.48 -2.64
N ILE A 40 -1.31 -7.57 -1.87
CA ILE A 40 -0.71 -6.42 -1.18
C ILE A 40 -0.12 -5.44 -2.19
N GLN A 41 0.60 -5.93 -3.21
CA GLN A 41 1.16 -5.07 -4.26
C GLN A 41 0.06 -4.27 -4.99
N VAL A 42 -1.04 -4.92 -5.37
CA VAL A 42 -2.20 -4.25 -5.99
C VAL A 42 -2.78 -3.18 -5.07
N LYS A 43 -2.86 -3.46 -3.76
CA LYS A 43 -3.40 -2.51 -2.78
C LYS A 43 -2.50 -1.28 -2.60
N ILE A 44 -1.18 -1.48 -2.54
CA ILE A 44 -0.20 -0.41 -2.41
C ILE A 44 -0.27 0.53 -3.62
N GLU A 45 -0.35 -0.01 -4.83
CA GLU A 45 -0.45 0.80 -6.04
C GLU A 45 -1.74 1.62 -6.06
N ALA A 46 -2.88 1.00 -5.70
CA ALA A 46 -4.16 1.71 -5.58
C ALA A 46 -4.13 2.81 -4.50
N GLU A 47 -3.54 2.57 -3.33
CA GLU A 47 -3.39 3.60 -2.27
C GLU A 47 -2.46 4.74 -2.71
N LYS A 48 -1.40 4.44 -3.48
CA LYS A 48 -0.48 5.43 -4.02
C LYS A 48 -1.17 6.35 -5.02
N GLU A 49 -1.96 5.79 -5.94
CA GLU A 49 -2.75 6.57 -6.89
C GLU A 49 -3.82 7.42 -6.19
N ALA A 50 -4.56 6.84 -5.23
CA ALA A 50 -5.54 7.58 -4.43
C ALA A 50 -4.90 8.74 -3.65
N ARG A 51 -3.69 8.53 -3.09
CA ARG A 51 -2.94 9.59 -2.39
C ARG A 51 -2.52 10.71 -3.34
N LYS A 52 -2.02 10.38 -4.53
CA LYS A 52 -1.67 11.38 -5.56
C LYS A 52 -2.90 12.18 -5.99
N GLU A 53 -4.03 11.52 -6.18
CA GLU A 53 -5.28 12.20 -6.54
C GLU A 53 -5.78 13.13 -5.43
N ALA A 54 -5.74 12.68 -4.17
CA ALA A 54 -6.08 13.50 -3.01
C ALA A 54 -5.14 14.73 -2.88
N GLU A 55 -3.85 14.56 -3.16
CA GLU A 55 -2.89 15.65 -3.17
C GLU A 55 -3.19 16.66 -4.30
N ARG A 56 -3.52 16.19 -5.50
CA ARG A 56 -3.94 17.06 -6.62
C ARG A 56 -5.20 17.85 -6.29
N LYS A 57 -6.22 17.21 -5.72
CA LYS A 57 -7.48 17.85 -5.28
C LYS A 57 -7.24 18.90 -4.19
N SER A 58 -6.38 18.61 -3.21
CA SER A 58 -6.07 19.55 -2.12
C SER A 58 -5.27 20.77 -2.59
N LYS A 59 -4.36 20.61 -3.57
CA LYS A 59 -3.61 21.72 -4.19
C LYS A 59 -4.50 22.59 -5.10
N GLY A 60 -5.43 21.98 -5.85
CA GLY A 60 -6.36 22.71 -6.74
C GLY A 60 -7.31 23.67 -6.01
N GLY A 61 -7.71 23.36 -4.77
CA GLY A 61 -8.56 24.22 -3.95
C GLY A 61 -7.88 25.48 -3.40
N LYS A 62 -6.57 25.41 -3.09
CA LYS A 62 -5.82 26.55 -2.54
C LYS A 62 -5.52 27.63 -3.59
N GLY A 63 -5.28 27.25 -4.84
CA GLY A 63 -5.01 28.19 -5.94
C GLY A 63 -6.22 29.07 -6.29
N LYS A 64 -7.44 28.50 -6.29
CA LYS A 64 -8.68 29.24 -6.60
C LYS A 64 -9.04 30.28 -5.52
N ARG A 65 -8.74 30.04 -4.24
CA ARG A 65 -9.03 31.01 -3.15
C ARG A 65 -8.09 32.21 -3.15
N ARG A 66 -6.85 32.08 -3.64
CA ARG A 66 -5.88 33.18 -3.73
C ARG A 66 -6.16 34.16 -4.87
N LYS A 67 -6.77 33.71 -5.98
CA LYS A 67 -7.11 34.57 -7.13
C LYS A 67 -8.44 35.34 -6.97
N ARG A 68 -9.13 35.15 -5.85
CA ARG A 68 -10.41 35.82 -5.50
C ARG A 68 -10.26 36.85 -4.37
N ARG A 69 -9.03 37.20 -3.99
CA ARG A 69 -8.70 38.27 -3.04
C ARG A 69 -7.95 39.37 -3.75
#